data_AF-A0A927LP26-F1
#
_entry.id   AF-A0A927LP26-F1
#
_cell.length_a   1.000
_cell.length_b   1.000
_cell.length_c   1.000
_cell.angle_alpha   90.00
_cell.angle_beta   90.00
_cell.angle_gamma   90.00
#
_symmetry.space_group_name_H-M   'P 1'
#
loop_
_entity.id
_entity.type
_entity.pdbx_description
1 polymer ?
#
loop_
_entity_poly.entity_id
_entity_poly.type
_entity_poly.pdbx_seq_one_letter_code
_entity_poly.pdbx_strand_id
1 'polypeptide(L)'
;MKQLLQEIIDLLQTDLPELAGALNPPASEEELHKAEAEMGFALQAELRELYLVHNGEKDGGPGLFFGLPFLSLDDMLAEWRIWVGLENHAMEVEHYSVPAGWIKEQYIHRYWLPISKDWGGNNLGIDMDPADKGIKGQLINFGRDEEVKYVIALRLTRLLEFIRDTAREGNYSVNREDEEYITWSFGKEGEVHFLDAIRTMELPVCEPFGQEIGGQNLNEWYDSLDNDWKERIIKTTGSPDAFVRAKKLYFIREGLTDISPLGQCTDVRELVLSVNEIRSIEALTGCKQLKNLYLVKNPVTDLSPLQECEQLQELILSGSAVTDVTPLSSLPKLKILDVQDTQIRDFSPLKPVKSLRALEISNPDKEQLRSIAELKQLKELTISKLGQITESELTELGKLVNLRKLVLEGGTLPNMKFMEGLHRLEKLIVRESAIEDISALIQLENLQSLELSGTHASNLEQLASSASLSKITASFQQFALLKDRFDRFIDFSTITGGMSDEESKIWHEYLDRVRA
;
A
#
# COMPACT_ATOMS: atom_id res chain seq x y z
N MET A 1 -23.43 17.29 -25.75
CA MET A 1 -24.09 16.97 -24.46
C MET A 1 -25.61 16.84 -24.54
N LYS A 2 -26.37 17.92 -24.80
CA LYS A 2 -27.84 17.93 -24.72
C LYS A 2 -28.55 16.82 -25.52
N GLN A 3 -28.17 16.63 -26.78
CA GLN A 3 -28.75 15.59 -27.63
C GLN A 3 -28.47 14.18 -27.08
N LEU A 4 -27.26 13.94 -26.60
CA LEU A 4 -26.84 12.65 -26.04
C LEU A 4 -27.65 12.27 -24.80
N LEU A 5 -27.88 13.23 -23.89
CA LEU A 5 -28.73 12.99 -22.72
C LEU A 5 -30.18 12.72 -23.10
N GLN A 6 -30.72 13.47 -24.07
CA GLN A 6 -32.07 13.21 -24.56
C GLN A 6 -32.18 11.80 -25.16
N GLU A 7 -31.18 11.36 -25.93
CA GLU A 7 -31.14 9.99 -26.47
C GLU A 7 -31.13 8.93 -25.36
N ILE A 8 -30.36 9.13 -24.28
CA ILE A 8 -30.34 8.21 -23.12
C ILE A 8 -31.72 8.16 -22.46
N ILE A 9 -32.32 9.33 -22.21
CA ILE A 9 -33.65 9.45 -21.59
C ILE A 9 -34.69 8.73 -22.45
N ASP A 10 -34.68 8.96 -23.76
CA ASP A 10 -35.65 8.36 -24.70
C ASP A 10 -35.49 6.84 -24.76
N LEU A 11 -34.24 6.33 -24.75
CA LEU A 11 -33.95 4.89 -24.74
C LEU A 11 -34.45 4.20 -23.46
N LEU A 12 -34.27 4.85 -22.31
CA LEU A 12 -34.64 4.29 -21.01
C LEU A 12 -36.10 4.56 -20.63
N GLN A 13 -36.83 5.40 -21.37
CA GLN A 13 -38.17 5.88 -20.98
C GLN A 13 -39.18 4.76 -20.71
N THR A 14 -39.04 3.61 -21.37
CA THR A 14 -39.97 2.48 -21.23
C THR A 14 -39.75 1.74 -19.91
N ASP A 15 -38.49 1.52 -19.51
CA ASP A 15 -38.13 0.73 -18.33
C ASP A 15 -37.84 1.60 -17.10
N LEU A 16 -37.47 2.86 -17.31
CA LEU A 16 -37.12 3.86 -16.29
C LEU A 16 -37.73 5.26 -16.62
N PRO A 17 -39.08 5.38 -16.71
CA PRO A 17 -39.76 6.64 -17.01
C PRO A 17 -39.49 7.77 -16.01
N GLU A 18 -39.05 7.44 -14.80
CA GLU A 18 -38.81 8.39 -13.70
C GLU A 18 -37.58 9.27 -13.95
N LEU A 19 -36.61 8.80 -14.74
CA LEU A 19 -35.32 9.47 -14.97
C LEU A 19 -35.49 10.90 -15.50
N ALA A 20 -36.36 11.08 -16.50
CA ALA A 20 -36.61 12.40 -17.10
C ALA A 20 -37.16 13.41 -16.08
N GLY A 21 -38.02 12.95 -15.16
CA GLY A 21 -38.65 13.79 -14.14
C GLY A 21 -37.73 14.10 -12.94
N ALA A 22 -36.73 13.25 -12.73
CA ALA A 22 -35.74 13.40 -11.65
C ALA A 22 -34.68 14.45 -11.96
N LEU A 23 -34.32 14.68 -13.23
CA LEU A 23 -33.31 15.66 -13.60
C LEU A 23 -33.74 17.10 -13.29
N ASN A 24 -32.85 17.87 -12.66
CA ASN A 24 -33.08 19.27 -12.34
C ASN A 24 -32.97 20.17 -13.60
N PRO A 25 -33.55 21.38 -13.56
CA PRO A 25 -33.29 22.40 -14.58
C PRO A 25 -31.79 22.72 -14.74
N PRO A 26 -31.37 23.32 -15.87
CA PRO A 26 -30.01 23.80 -16.06
C PRO A 26 -29.48 24.69 -14.93
N ALA A 27 -28.20 24.55 -14.61
CA ALA A 27 -27.48 25.54 -13.83
C ALA A 27 -27.28 26.82 -14.65
N SER A 28 -27.16 27.94 -13.95
CA SER A 28 -26.75 29.21 -14.52
C SER A 28 -25.22 29.33 -14.60
N GLU A 29 -24.74 30.16 -15.53
CA GLU A 29 -23.30 30.51 -15.61
C GLU A 29 -22.78 31.15 -14.31
N GLU A 30 -23.64 31.85 -13.56
CA GLU A 30 -23.28 32.46 -12.27
C GLU A 30 -23.04 31.39 -11.20
N GLU A 31 -23.89 30.35 -11.14
CA GLU A 31 -23.69 29.22 -10.22
C GLU A 31 -22.41 28.45 -10.55
N LEU A 32 -22.12 28.21 -11.82
CA LEU A 32 -20.87 27.59 -12.26
C LEU A 32 -19.64 28.41 -11.85
N HIS A 33 -19.66 29.73 -12.09
CA HIS A 33 -18.55 30.61 -11.70
C HIS A 33 -18.36 30.67 -10.17
N LYS A 34 -19.44 30.63 -9.39
CA LYS A 34 -19.35 30.55 -7.92
C LYS A 34 -18.70 29.25 -7.47
N ALA A 35 -19.11 28.12 -8.05
CA ALA A 35 -18.51 26.82 -7.75
C ALA A 35 -17.01 26.80 -8.07
N GLU A 36 -16.61 27.26 -9.25
CA GLU A 36 -15.20 27.35 -9.68
C GLU A 36 -14.37 28.26 -8.79
N ALA A 37 -14.92 29.42 -8.40
CA ALA A 37 -14.27 30.34 -7.49
C ALA A 37 -14.04 29.72 -6.11
N GLU A 38 -14.98 28.92 -5.62
CA GLU A 38 -14.84 28.21 -4.35
C GLU A 38 -13.78 27.10 -4.42
N MET A 39 -13.80 26.28 -5.46
CA MET A 39 -12.82 25.20 -5.62
C MET A 39 -11.40 25.71 -5.90
N GLY A 40 -11.29 26.92 -6.46
CA GLY A 40 -10.02 27.53 -6.87
C GLY A 40 -9.50 27.00 -8.21
N PHE A 41 -10.34 26.34 -9.00
CA PHE A 41 -10.01 25.88 -10.35
C PHE A 41 -11.27 25.82 -11.23
N ALA A 42 -11.08 25.99 -12.54
CA ALA A 42 -12.16 25.94 -13.52
C ALA A 42 -12.63 24.50 -13.78
N LEU A 43 -13.94 24.33 -13.96
CA LEU A 43 -14.52 23.08 -14.43
C LEU A 43 -14.15 22.87 -15.90
N GLN A 44 -14.07 21.60 -16.30
CA GLN A 44 -13.85 21.27 -17.71
C GLN A 44 -15.06 21.62 -18.57
N ALA A 45 -14.81 21.87 -19.86
CA ALA A 45 -15.84 22.21 -20.82
C ALA A 45 -17.01 21.21 -20.83
N GLU A 46 -16.73 19.91 -20.89
CA GLU A 46 -17.79 18.88 -20.95
C GLU A 46 -18.61 18.83 -19.64
N LEU A 47 -17.98 19.04 -18.47
CA LEU A 47 -18.72 19.06 -17.20
C LEU A 47 -19.59 20.32 -17.07
N ARG A 48 -19.09 21.49 -17.50
CA ARG A 48 -19.91 22.71 -17.60
C ARG A 48 -21.10 22.49 -18.52
N GLU A 49 -20.87 21.89 -19.70
CA GLU A 49 -21.96 21.57 -20.63
C GLU A 49 -23.00 20.65 -20.01
N LEU A 50 -22.60 19.66 -19.20
CA LEU A 50 -23.54 18.77 -18.51
C LEU A 50 -24.42 19.56 -17.54
N TYR A 51 -23.83 20.40 -16.69
CA TYR A 51 -24.56 21.24 -15.73
C TYR A 51 -25.46 22.30 -16.40
N LEU A 52 -25.05 22.84 -17.55
CA LEU A 52 -25.86 23.75 -18.37
C LEU A 52 -27.03 23.05 -19.08
N VAL A 53 -27.09 21.72 -19.05
CA VAL A 53 -28.25 20.95 -19.54
C VAL A 53 -29.13 20.51 -18.37
N HIS A 54 -28.55 19.95 -17.32
CA HIS A 54 -29.24 19.55 -16.09
C HIS A 54 -28.35 19.77 -14.87
N ASN A 55 -28.85 20.43 -13.82
CA ASN A 55 -28.10 20.64 -12.57
C ASN A 55 -28.24 19.46 -11.60
N GLY A 56 -27.76 18.29 -12.01
CA GLY A 56 -27.95 17.06 -11.23
C GLY A 56 -29.37 16.52 -11.25
N GLU A 57 -29.64 15.60 -10.34
CA GLU A 57 -30.92 14.96 -10.09
C GLU A 57 -31.51 15.42 -8.74
N LYS A 58 -32.83 15.28 -8.61
CA LYS A 58 -33.54 15.46 -7.33
C LYS A 58 -33.22 14.30 -6.40
N ASP A 59 -33.34 14.56 -5.10
CA ASP A 59 -33.26 13.53 -4.08
C ASP A 59 -34.23 12.36 -4.38
N GLY A 60 -33.72 11.13 -4.28
CA GLY A 60 -34.47 9.92 -4.60
C GLY A 60 -34.65 9.65 -6.10
N GLY A 61 -33.92 10.36 -6.97
CA GLY A 61 -33.84 10.03 -8.40
C GLY A 61 -33.22 8.64 -8.66
N PRO A 62 -33.52 8.02 -9.82
CA PRO A 62 -33.06 6.66 -10.12
C PRO A 62 -31.57 6.56 -10.49
N GLY A 63 -30.86 7.69 -10.63
CA GLY A 63 -29.42 7.75 -10.85
C GLY A 63 -28.99 7.67 -12.30
N LEU A 64 -28.52 8.77 -12.88
CA LEU A 64 -28.06 8.84 -14.28
C LEU A 64 -26.93 7.84 -14.61
N PHE A 65 -26.05 7.54 -13.66
CA PHE A 65 -24.85 6.73 -13.88
C PHE A 65 -25.04 5.30 -13.38
N PHE A 66 -25.91 4.53 -14.05
CA PHE A 66 -26.25 3.14 -13.70
C PHE A 66 -26.64 2.99 -12.22
N GLY A 67 -27.61 3.79 -11.77
CA GLY A 67 -28.10 3.78 -10.40
C GLY A 67 -27.40 4.79 -9.47
N LEU A 68 -26.24 5.33 -9.86
CA LEU A 68 -25.59 6.39 -9.09
C LEU A 68 -26.17 7.78 -9.47
N PRO A 69 -26.49 8.65 -8.49
CA PRO A 69 -27.10 9.95 -8.71
C PRO A 69 -26.15 10.92 -9.41
N PHE A 70 -26.65 11.67 -10.37
CA PHE A 70 -25.92 12.84 -10.87
C PHE A 70 -26.07 13.99 -9.86
N LEU A 71 -24.99 14.34 -9.17
CA LEU A 71 -25.02 15.36 -8.12
C LEU A 71 -25.28 16.75 -8.69
N SER A 72 -26.17 17.50 -8.03
CA SER A 72 -26.30 18.95 -8.26
C SER A 72 -24.96 19.65 -7.97
N LEU A 73 -24.76 20.86 -8.50
CA LEU A 73 -23.56 21.65 -8.16
C LEU A 73 -23.39 21.84 -6.65
N ASP A 74 -24.48 22.05 -5.93
CA ASP A 74 -24.44 22.25 -4.47
C ASP A 74 -24.03 20.97 -3.75
N ASP A 75 -24.56 19.81 -4.17
CA ASP A 75 -24.21 18.51 -3.59
C ASP A 75 -22.78 18.09 -3.95
N MET A 76 -22.36 18.33 -5.19
CA MET A 76 -21.00 18.12 -5.68
C MET A 76 -20.00 18.92 -4.84
N LEU A 77 -20.29 20.20 -4.57
CA LEU A 77 -19.46 21.04 -3.70
C LEU A 77 -19.50 20.57 -2.24
N ALA A 78 -20.66 20.18 -1.72
CA ALA A 78 -20.79 19.66 -0.36
C ALA A 78 -19.94 18.40 -0.17
N GLU A 79 -20.02 17.45 -1.10
CA GLU A 79 -19.20 16.25 -1.11
C GLU A 79 -17.72 16.61 -1.24
N TRP A 80 -17.34 17.43 -2.22
CA TRP A 80 -15.95 17.88 -2.41
C TRP A 80 -15.35 18.52 -1.14
N ARG A 81 -16.10 19.35 -0.40
CA ARG A 81 -15.63 19.95 0.87
C ARG A 81 -15.29 18.90 1.92
N ILE A 82 -16.09 17.83 2.02
CA ILE A 82 -15.81 16.71 2.93
C ILE A 82 -14.47 16.08 2.57
N TRP A 83 -14.28 15.76 1.28
CA TRP A 83 -13.04 15.15 0.80
C TRP A 83 -11.82 16.06 1.03
N VAL A 84 -11.87 17.33 0.63
CA VAL A 84 -10.74 18.25 0.87
C VAL A 84 -10.43 18.39 2.36
N GLY A 85 -11.44 18.39 3.23
CA GLY A 85 -11.25 18.43 4.69
C GLY A 85 -10.51 17.21 5.27
N LEU A 86 -10.59 16.06 4.60
CA LEU A 86 -9.95 14.80 5.01
C LEU A 86 -8.52 14.63 4.47
N GLU A 87 -8.04 15.49 3.58
CA GLU A 87 -6.71 15.34 2.94
C GLU A 87 -5.55 15.26 3.94
N ASN A 88 -5.63 16.02 5.04
CA ASN A 88 -4.62 15.99 6.12
C ASN A 88 -4.73 14.77 7.06
N HIS A 89 -5.80 13.99 6.95
CA HIS A 89 -6.07 12.79 7.77
C HIS A 89 -6.10 11.53 6.91
N ALA A 90 -5.58 11.61 5.69
CA ALA A 90 -5.57 10.49 4.74
C ALA A 90 -4.87 9.28 5.36
N MET A 91 -5.49 8.11 5.20
CA MET A 91 -4.88 6.85 5.61
C MET A 91 -3.67 6.54 4.71
N GLU A 92 -2.56 6.13 5.33
CA GLU A 92 -1.39 5.58 4.62
C GLU A 92 -1.65 4.10 4.25
N VAL A 93 -2.60 3.87 3.34
CA VAL A 93 -2.82 2.56 2.71
C VAL A 93 -2.37 2.65 1.26
N GLU A 94 -1.88 1.53 0.70
CA GLU A 94 -1.50 1.51 -0.72
C GLU A 94 -2.72 1.65 -1.62
N HIS A 95 -2.64 2.60 -2.56
CA HIS A 95 -3.61 2.79 -3.63
C HIS A 95 -3.00 2.47 -4.98
N TYR A 96 -3.86 2.12 -5.94
CA TYR A 96 -3.41 1.68 -7.25
C TYR A 96 -4.20 2.36 -8.36
N SER A 97 -3.50 2.73 -9.43
CA SER A 97 -4.11 3.25 -10.64
C SER A 97 -4.23 2.16 -11.72
N VAL A 98 -5.36 2.16 -12.41
CA VAL A 98 -5.63 1.34 -13.59
C VAL A 98 -6.09 2.25 -14.73
N PRO A 99 -5.28 2.40 -15.81
CA PRO A 99 -3.96 1.81 -16.01
C PRO A 99 -2.87 2.44 -15.10
N ALA A 100 -1.78 1.73 -14.85
CA ALA A 100 -0.72 2.20 -13.95
C ALA A 100 -0.12 3.55 -14.39
N GLY A 101 -0.05 4.50 -13.45
CA GLY A 101 0.50 5.84 -13.67
C GLY A 101 -0.44 6.84 -14.33
N TRP A 102 -1.74 6.53 -14.47
CA TRP A 102 -2.74 7.44 -15.01
C TRP A 102 -3.46 8.27 -13.93
N ILE A 103 -3.60 7.71 -12.74
CA ILE A 103 -4.23 8.33 -11.57
C ILE A 103 -3.17 8.39 -10.48
N LYS A 104 -3.15 9.46 -9.68
CA LYS A 104 -2.27 9.52 -8.52
C LYS A 104 -2.68 8.46 -7.51
N GLU A 105 -1.71 7.65 -7.08
CA GLU A 105 -1.91 6.52 -6.17
C GLU A 105 -2.01 7.00 -4.72
N GLN A 106 -3.12 7.66 -4.43
CA GLN A 106 -3.41 8.30 -3.16
C GLN A 106 -4.80 7.90 -2.67
N TYR A 107 -5.04 7.98 -1.37
CA TYR A 107 -6.36 7.78 -0.79
C TYR A 107 -7.33 8.86 -1.28
N ILE A 108 -6.83 10.10 -1.28
CA ILE A 108 -7.61 11.32 -1.51
C ILE A 108 -6.75 12.36 -2.21
N HIS A 109 -7.40 13.20 -3.03
CA HIS A 109 -6.74 14.29 -3.71
C HIS A 109 -7.75 15.41 -3.98
N ARG A 110 -7.43 16.65 -3.59
CA ARG A 110 -8.36 17.80 -3.71
C ARG A 110 -8.84 18.12 -5.13
N TYR A 111 -8.17 17.61 -6.15
CA TYR A 111 -8.51 17.80 -7.56
C TYR A 111 -9.33 16.62 -8.12
N TRP A 112 -9.79 15.69 -7.29
CA TRP A 112 -10.80 14.70 -7.66
C TRP A 112 -12.18 15.23 -7.31
N LEU A 113 -12.98 15.51 -8.32
CA LEU A 113 -14.27 16.18 -8.20
C LEU A 113 -15.41 15.15 -8.26
N PRO A 114 -16.14 14.88 -7.16
CA PRO A 114 -17.21 13.89 -7.14
C PRO A 114 -18.42 14.40 -7.92
N ILE A 115 -18.78 13.76 -9.04
CA ILE A 115 -19.99 14.09 -9.81
C ILE A 115 -21.16 13.16 -9.46
N SER A 116 -20.87 12.09 -8.71
CA SER A 116 -21.80 11.05 -8.31
C SER A 116 -21.25 10.26 -7.11
N LYS A 117 -22.12 9.61 -6.33
CA LYS A 117 -21.75 8.89 -5.08
C LYS A 117 -22.67 7.72 -4.75
N ASP A 118 -22.16 6.77 -3.97
CA ASP A 118 -22.89 5.56 -3.54
C ASP A 118 -23.52 5.63 -2.13
N TRP A 119 -23.36 6.77 -1.43
CA TRP A 119 -23.74 6.98 -0.03
C TRP A 119 -22.98 6.13 1.01
N GLY A 120 -22.16 5.17 0.59
CA GLY A 120 -21.21 4.42 1.41
C GLY A 120 -19.86 5.13 1.59
N GLY A 121 -19.62 6.17 0.78
CA GLY A 121 -18.40 6.97 0.79
C GLY A 121 -17.52 6.74 -0.44
N ASN A 122 -18.06 6.15 -1.51
CA ASN A 122 -17.38 6.00 -2.80
C ASN A 122 -18.05 6.88 -3.86
N ASN A 123 -17.22 7.35 -4.80
CA ASN A 123 -17.59 8.36 -5.76
C ASN A 123 -17.15 7.96 -7.17
N LEU A 124 -17.97 8.37 -8.13
CA LEU A 124 -17.56 8.56 -9.51
C LEU A 124 -17.27 10.06 -9.70
N GLY A 125 -16.12 10.40 -10.27
CA GLY A 125 -15.73 11.79 -10.40
C GLY A 125 -14.70 12.09 -11.47
N ILE A 126 -14.35 13.37 -11.57
CA ILE A 126 -13.47 13.92 -12.58
C ILE A 126 -12.09 14.18 -11.96
N ASP A 127 -11.05 13.62 -12.55
CA ASP A 127 -9.67 13.81 -12.15
C ASP A 127 -9.05 15.04 -12.83
N MET A 128 -8.92 16.12 -12.08
CA MET A 128 -8.41 17.40 -12.57
C MET A 128 -6.89 17.56 -12.45
N ASP A 129 -6.20 16.57 -11.90
CA ASP A 129 -4.75 16.56 -11.72
C ASP A 129 -4.23 15.10 -11.70
N PRO A 130 -4.26 14.43 -12.86
CA PRO A 130 -3.87 13.04 -13.00
C PRO A 130 -2.38 12.81 -12.77
N ALA A 131 -1.97 11.54 -12.75
CA ALA A 131 -0.55 11.18 -12.77
C ALA A 131 0.06 11.36 -14.17
N ASP A 132 1.38 11.15 -14.31
CA ASP A 132 2.17 11.51 -15.50
C ASP A 132 1.63 10.99 -16.84
N LYS A 133 0.90 9.86 -16.85
CA LYS A 133 0.33 9.28 -18.08
C LYS A 133 -1.15 9.63 -18.29
N GLY A 134 -1.82 10.18 -17.29
CA GLY A 134 -3.25 10.42 -17.34
C GLY A 134 -3.64 11.70 -18.07
N ILE A 135 -4.93 11.83 -18.37
CA ILE A 135 -5.49 12.97 -19.08
C ILE A 135 -6.33 13.79 -18.10
N LYS A 136 -6.02 15.07 -17.98
CA LYS A 136 -6.79 15.97 -17.12
C LYS A 136 -8.24 15.98 -17.60
N GLY A 137 -9.18 15.63 -16.73
CA GLY A 137 -10.61 15.50 -17.05
C GLY A 137 -11.10 14.07 -17.22
N GLN A 138 -10.21 13.09 -17.11
CA GLN A 138 -10.60 11.69 -17.10
C GLN A 138 -11.53 11.39 -15.91
N LEU A 139 -12.45 10.45 -16.11
CA LEU A 139 -13.39 9.99 -15.10
C LEU A 139 -12.76 8.83 -14.34
N ILE A 140 -12.88 8.85 -13.02
CA ILE A 140 -12.32 7.84 -12.13
C ILE A 140 -13.31 7.47 -11.04
N ASN A 141 -13.14 6.29 -10.44
CA ASN A 141 -13.65 6.03 -9.09
C ASN A 141 -12.63 6.49 -8.05
N PHE A 142 -13.12 6.96 -6.91
CA PHE A 142 -12.35 7.18 -5.69
C PHE A 142 -13.31 7.18 -4.50
N GLY A 143 -12.81 6.86 -3.31
CA GLY A 143 -13.74 6.55 -2.23
C GLY A 143 -13.08 5.89 -1.05
N ARG A 144 -13.88 5.75 0.01
CA ARG A 144 -13.52 5.09 1.26
C ARG A 144 -12.97 3.69 1.02
N ASP A 145 -13.59 2.95 0.11
CA ASP A 145 -13.32 1.55 -0.20
C ASP A 145 -12.67 1.38 -1.59
N GLU A 146 -12.24 2.47 -2.23
CA GLU A 146 -11.63 2.46 -3.56
C GLU A 146 -10.10 2.50 -3.50
N GLU A 147 -9.52 1.39 -3.03
CA GLU A 147 -8.06 1.15 -3.07
C GLU A 147 -7.54 1.19 -4.51
N VAL A 148 -8.25 0.54 -5.43
CA VAL A 148 -7.95 0.49 -6.86
C VAL A 148 -8.83 1.49 -7.59
N LYS A 149 -8.19 2.48 -8.22
CA LYS A 149 -8.82 3.53 -9.00
C LYS A 149 -8.66 3.19 -10.49
N TYR A 150 -9.76 3.20 -11.20
CA TYR A 150 -9.89 2.91 -12.61
C TYR A 150 -10.15 4.21 -13.35
N VAL A 151 -9.48 4.38 -14.50
CA VAL A 151 -9.87 5.39 -15.47
C VAL A 151 -11.08 4.85 -16.23
N ILE A 152 -12.26 5.34 -15.88
CA ILE A 152 -13.57 4.86 -16.37
C ILE A 152 -13.86 5.41 -17.77
N ALA A 153 -13.58 6.69 -18.01
CA ALA A 153 -13.76 7.37 -19.29
C ALA A 153 -12.70 8.47 -19.47
N LEU A 154 -12.11 8.66 -20.66
CA LEU A 154 -11.14 9.75 -20.87
C LEU A 154 -11.81 11.12 -20.87
N ARG A 155 -13.12 11.14 -21.15
CA ARG A 155 -13.97 12.32 -21.26
C ARG A 155 -15.39 11.95 -20.85
N LEU A 156 -16.13 12.90 -20.28
CA LEU A 156 -17.50 12.70 -19.79
C LEU A 156 -18.45 12.24 -20.90
N THR A 157 -18.28 12.78 -22.11
CA THR A 157 -19.03 12.38 -23.29
C THR A 157 -18.87 10.90 -23.60
N ARG A 158 -17.67 10.31 -23.39
CA ARG A 158 -17.45 8.88 -23.62
C ARG A 158 -18.19 8.00 -22.63
N LEU A 159 -18.31 8.42 -21.36
CA LEU A 159 -19.14 7.69 -20.38
C LEU A 159 -20.62 7.75 -20.75
N LEU A 160 -21.11 8.91 -21.16
CA LEU A 160 -22.52 9.05 -21.57
C LEU A 160 -22.82 8.29 -22.87
N GLU A 161 -21.88 8.24 -23.82
CA GLU A 161 -21.98 7.38 -24.99
C GLU A 161 -22.02 5.90 -24.61
N PHE A 162 -21.21 5.48 -23.64
CA PHE A 162 -21.24 4.12 -23.11
C PHE A 162 -22.59 3.77 -22.44
N ILE A 163 -23.16 4.69 -21.65
CA ILE A 163 -24.50 4.53 -21.07
C ILE A 163 -25.56 4.42 -22.18
N ARG A 164 -25.53 5.32 -23.17
CA ARG A 164 -26.44 5.31 -24.32
C ARG A 164 -26.35 4.00 -25.09
N ASP A 165 -25.15 3.53 -25.38
CA ASP A 165 -24.93 2.33 -26.18
C ASP A 165 -25.36 1.08 -25.39
N THR A 166 -25.09 1.04 -24.08
CA THR A 166 -25.61 0.00 -23.16
C THR A 166 -27.14 -0.04 -23.13
N ALA A 167 -27.79 1.13 -23.04
CA ALA A 167 -29.23 1.24 -23.08
C ALA A 167 -29.81 0.79 -24.44
N ARG A 168 -29.16 1.18 -25.54
CA ARG A 168 -29.56 0.77 -26.90
C ARG A 168 -29.47 -0.75 -27.11
N GLU A 169 -28.47 -1.39 -26.51
CA GLU A 169 -28.26 -2.84 -26.58
C GLU A 169 -29.12 -3.63 -25.59
N GLY A 170 -29.81 -2.94 -24.68
CA GLY A 170 -30.59 -3.55 -23.60
C GLY A 170 -29.72 -4.30 -22.60
N ASN A 171 -28.44 -3.92 -22.43
CA ASN A 171 -27.51 -4.58 -21.51
C ASN A 171 -27.54 -3.93 -20.12
N TYR A 172 -28.73 -3.86 -19.52
CA TYR A 172 -28.96 -3.32 -18.19
C TYR A 172 -30.09 -4.10 -17.50
N SER A 173 -30.21 -3.90 -16.20
CA SER A 173 -31.30 -4.42 -15.38
C SER A 173 -31.97 -3.27 -14.62
N VAL A 174 -33.27 -3.38 -14.38
CA VAL A 174 -34.06 -2.45 -13.55
C VAL A 174 -34.77 -3.27 -12.49
N ASN A 175 -34.54 -2.97 -11.22
CA ASN A 175 -35.25 -3.58 -10.11
C ASN A 175 -36.30 -2.61 -9.55
N ARG A 176 -37.47 -3.17 -9.26
CA ARG A 176 -38.65 -2.48 -8.71
C ARG A 176 -39.27 -3.27 -7.54
N GLU A 177 -38.50 -4.16 -6.91
CA GLU A 177 -38.97 -4.99 -5.79
C GLU A 177 -39.39 -4.17 -4.56
N ASP A 178 -38.79 -3.00 -4.35
CA ASP A 178 -39.22 -2.03 -3.34
C ASP A 178 -40.00 -0.89 -4.02
N GLU A 179 -41.26 -0.70 -3.65
CA GLU A 179 -42.10 0.39 -4.19
C GLU A 179 -41.54 1.78 -3.83
N GLU A 180 -40.64 1.88 -2.84
CA GLU A 180 -39.97 3.13 -2.45
C GLU A 180 -38.64 3.39 -3.17
N TYR A 181 -37.97 2.38 -3.73
CA TYR A 181 -36.62 2.52 -4.30
C TYR A 181 -36.48 1.80 -5.64
N ILE A 182 -36.28 2.57 -6.71
CA ILE A 182 -35.98 2.05 -8.06
C ILE A 182 -34.48 2.05 -8.24
N THR A 183 -33.91 0.90 -8.54
CA THR A 183 -32.49 0.75 -8.89
C THR A 183 -32.39 0.28 -10.34
N TRP A 184 -31.35 0.74 -11.04
CA TRP A 184 -30.96 0.16 -12.31
C TRP A 184 -29.45 0.05 -12.38
N SER A 185 -28.96 -0.94 -13.13
CA SER A 185 -27.56 -1.33 -13.09
C SER A 185 -27.08 -1.80 -14.45
N PHE A 186 -25.76 -1.76 -14.64
CA PHE A 186 -25.13 -2.31 -15.82
C PHE A 186 -25.23 -3.84 -15.84
N GLY A 187 -25.57 -4.43 -16.99
CA GLY A 187 -25.64 -5.87 -17.20
C GLY A 187 -27.04 -6.48 -17.04
N LYS A 188 -27.26 -7.62 -17.70
CA LYS A 188 -28.55 -8.34 -17.71
C LYS A 188 -28.76 -9.27 -16.50
N GLU A 189 -27.69 -9.64 -15.80
CA GLU A 189 -27.70 -10.64 -14.71
C GLU A 189 -27.44 -9.96 -13.36
N GLY A 190 -28.52 -9.56 -12.67
CA GLY A 190 -28.49 -9.12 -11.27
C GLY A 190 -28.18 -7.64 -11.03
N GLU A 191 -28.30 -7.24 -9.75
CA GLU A 191 -28.01 -5.89 -9.25
C GLU A 191 -26.53 -5.77 -8.88
N VAL A 192 -25.67 -5.51 -9.86
CA VAL A 192 -24.27 -5.16 -9.56
C VAL A 192 -24.14 -3.65 -9.52
N HIS A 193 -23.82 -3.12 -8.34
CA HIS A 193 -23.54 -1.70 -8.15
C HIS A 193 -22.44 -1.22 -9.10
N PHE A 194 -22.61 -0.07 -9.74
CA PHE A 194 -21.73 0.33 -10.86
C PHE A 194 -20.25 0.44 -10.46
N LEU A 195 -19.94 0.97 -9.28
CA LEU A 195 -18.55 1.06 -8.79
C LEU A 195 -17.92 -0.31 -8.49
N ASP A 196 -18.73 -1.35 -8.27
CA ASP A 196 -18.22 -2.72 -8.20
C ASP A 196 -18.06 -3.32 -9.60
N ALA A 197 -18.99 -3.03 -10.51
CA ALA A 197 -18.97 -3.51 -11.90
C ALA A 197 -17.74 -3.04 -12.68
N ILE A 198 -17.23 -1.82 -12.44
CA ILE A 198 -16.03 -1.30 -13.12
C ILE A 198 -14.76 -2.13 -12.89
N ARG A 199 -14.75 -3.00 -11.85
CA ARG A 199 -13.60 -3.87 -11.54
C ARG A 199 -13.44 -5.02 -12.54
N THR A 200 -14.54 -5.41 -13.18
CA THR A 200 -14.60 -6.59 -14.07
C THR A 200 -15.08 -6.26 -15.47
N MET A 201 -15.65 -5.08 -15.71
CA MET A 201 -16.17 -4.70 -17.03
C MET A 201 -15.09 -4.17 -17.98
N GLU A 202 -15.34 -4.29 -19.29
CA GLU A 202 -14.56 -3.59 -20.32
C GLU A 202 -14.96 -2.10 -20.34
N LEU A 203 -14.07 -1.25 -19.83
CA LEU A 203 -14.29 0.20 -19.73
C LEU A 203 -13.96 0.94 -21.04
N PRO A 204 -14.67 2.01 -21.40
CA PRO A 204 -14.48 2.76 -22.66
C PRO A 204 -13.15 3.55 -22.80
N VAL A 205 -12.21 3.38 -21.86
CA VAL A 205 -10.82 3.91 -21.87
C VAL A 205 -9.80 2.82 -22.02
N CYS A 206 -10.11 1.68 -21.42
CA CYS A 206 -9.46 0.44 -21.70
C CYS A 206 -10.10 -0.06 -22.99
N GLU A 207 -9.67 0.44 -24.16
CA GLU A 207 -9.63 -0.50 -25.30
C GLU A 207 -9.05 -1.79 -24.71
N PRO A 208 -9.74 -2.95 -24.85
CA PRO A 208 -9.35 -4.18 -24.17
C PRO A 208 -7.86 -4.25 -24.35
N PHE A 209 -7.08 -4.15 -23.25
CA PHE A 209 -5.64 -3.92 -23.32
C PHE A 209 -5.14 -4.74 -24.49
N GLY A 210 -4.83 -4.06 -25.60
CA GLY A 210 -4.87 -4.68 -26.92
C GLY A 210 -4.16 -5.99 -26.81
N GLN A 211 -4.86 -7.08 -27.13
CA GLN A 211 -4.32 -8.43 -27.13
C GLN A 211 -2.93 -8.43 -27.77
N GLU A 212 -1.92 -8.33 -26.93
CA GLU A 212 -0.60 -8.91 -27.11
C GLU A 212 -0.18 -9.47 -25.74
N ILE A 213 -1.10 -10.17 -25.06
CA ILE A 213 -0.71 -11.40 -24.37
C ILE A 213 -0.15 -12.26 -25.49
N GLY A 214 1.14 -12.61 -25.42
CA GLY A 214 1.81 -13.36 -26.48
C GLY A 214 0.97 -14.50 -27.02
N GLY A 215 0.34 -14.30 -28.17
CA GLY A 215 -0.32 -15.29 -29.01
C GLY A 215 -1.43 -16.17 -28.43
N GLN A 216 -1.86 -16.04 -27.17
CA GLN A 216 -2.84 -16.97 -26.57
C GLN A 216 -4.09 -16.27 -26.03
N ASN A 217 -5.25 -16.78 -26.43
CA ASN A 217 -6.57 -16.40 -25.94
C ASN A 217 -6.66 -16.72 -24.44
N LEU A 218 -7.17 -15.81 -23.59
CA LEU A 218 -7.28 -16.00 -22.14
C LEU A 218 -8.04 -17.28 -21.78
N ASN A 219 -9.09 -17.63 -22.55
CA ASN A 219 -9.83 -18.86 -22.34
C ASN A 219 -8.98 -20.09 -22.68
N GLU A 220 -8.19 -20.04 -23.77
CA GLU A 220 -7.28 -21.14 -24.12
C GLU A 220 -6.16 -21.31 -23.09
N TRP A 221 -5.61 -20.20 -22.58
CA TRP A 221 -4.64 -20.23 -21.48
C TRP A 221 -5.26 -20.87 -20.24
N TYR A 222 -6.43 -20.39 -19.79
CA TYR A 222 -7.10 -20.93 -18.62
C TYR A 222 -7.45 -22.40 -18.80
N ASP A 223 -7.95 -22.80 -19.97
CA ASP A 223 -8.27 -24.19 -20.29
C ASP A 223 -7.04 -25.09 -20.33
N SER A 224 -5.86 -24.55 -20.62
CA SER A 224 -4.59 -25.27 -20.60
C SER A 224 -4.05 -25.55 -19.20
N LEU A 225 -4.53 -24.84 -18.17
CA LEU A 225 -4.10 -25.03 -16.78
C LEU A 225 -4.60 -26.36 -16.22
N ASP A 226 -3.84 -26.90 -15.25
CA ASP A 226 -4.32 -28.00 -14.44
C ASP A 226 -5.53 -27.60 -13.58
N ASN A 227 -6.23 -28.61 -13.06
CA ASN A 227 -7.45 -28.37 -12.27
C ASN A 227 -7.16 -27.62 -10.96
N ASP A 228 -5.98 -27.83 -10.36
CA ASP A 228 -5.61 -27.18 -9.10
C ASP A 228 -5.49 -25.65 -9.30
N TRP A 229 -4.86 -25.23 -10.40
CA TRP A 229 -4.74 -23.83 -10.77
C TRP A 229 -6.08 -23.21 -11.18
N LYS A 230 -6.91 -23.94 -11.92
CA LYS A 230 -8.27 -23.50 -12.24
C LYS A 230 -9.07 -23.23 -10.96
N GLU A 231 -9.07 -24.17 -10.02
CA GLU A 231 -9.74 -24.01 -8.73
C GLU A 231 -9.16 -22.85 -7.91
N ARG A 232 -7.84 -22.68 -7.86
CA ARG A 232 -7.20 -21.54 -7.18
C ARG A 232 -7.61 -20.20 -7.76
N ILE A 233 -7.60 -20.07 -9.09
CA ILE A 233 -7.99 -18.84 -9.78
C ILE A 233 -9.42 -18.46 -9.42
N ILE A 234 -10.36 -19.37 -9.59
CA ILE A 234 -11.78 -19.12 -9.29
C ILE A 234 -11.98 -18.82 -7.81
N LYS A 235 -11.33 -19.56 -6.92
CA LYS A 235 -11.41 -19.30 -5.47
C LYS A 235 -10.86 -17.93 -5.08
N THR A 236 -9.80 -17.46 -5.74
CA THR A 236 -9.08 -16.23 -5.36
C THR A 236 -9.74 -14.98 -5.94
N THR A 237 -10.17 -15.03 -7.20
CA THR A 237 -10.64 -13.84 -7.94
C THR A 237 -11.98 -14.03 -8.64
N GLY A 238 -12.62 -15.19 -8.55
CA GLY A 238 -13.91 -15.49 -9.17
C GLY A 238 -13.85 -15.78 -10.68
N SER A 239 -12.90 -15.18 -11.39
CA SER A 239 -12.68 -15.42 -12.83
C SER A 239 -11.21 -15.34 -13.23
N PRO A 240 -10.82 -15.97 -14.37
CA PRO A 240 -9.45 -15.86 -14.93
C PRO A 240 -9.09 -14.44 -15.33
N ASP A 241 -10.09 -13.69 -15.74
CA ASP A 241 -10.00 -12.31 -16.19
C ASP A 241 -9.69 -11.35 -15.02
N ALA A 242 -10.38 -11.53 -13.88
CA ALA A 242 -10.07 -10.83 -12.64
C ALA A 242 -8.68 -11.23 -12.10
N PHE A 243 -8.25 -12.48 -12.32
CA PHE A 243 -6.94 -12.96 -11.88
C PHE A 243 -5.77 -12.27 -12.59
N VAL A 244 -5.82 -12.17 -13.92
CA VAL A 244 -4.73 -11.54 -14.68
C VAL A 244 -4.62 -10.03 -14.43
N ARG A 245 -5.72 -9.39 -13.99
CA ARG A 245 -5.75 -7.96 -13.63
C ARG A 245 -5.56 -7.68 -12.13
N ALA A 246 -5.45 -8.72 -11.30
CA ALA A 246 -5.33 -8.58 -9.87
C ALA A 246 -4.09 -7.76 -9.49
N LYS A 247 -4.26 -6.81 -8.55
CA LYS A 247 -3.17 -5.98 -8.03
C LYS A 247 -2.46 -6.63 -6.84
N LYS A 248 -3.20 -7.43 -6.10
CA LYS A 248 -2.77 -8.16 -4.91
C LYS A 248 -3.16 -9.62 -5.09
N LEU A 249 -2.21 -10.53 -4.89
CA LEU A 249 -2.47 -11.97 -4.89
C LEU A 249 -1.79 -12.62 -3.69
N TYR A 250 -2.52 -13.47 -2.98
CA TYR A 250 -2.09 -14.09 -1.74
C TYR A 250 -2.23 -15.62 -1.83
N PHE A 251 -1.10 -16.31 -1.93
CA PHE A 251 -1.00 -17.76 -1.95
C PHE A 251 -0.05 -18.23 -0.85
N ILE A 252 -0.58 -18.39 0.37
CA ILE A 252 0.19 -18.78 1.55
C ILE A 252 -0.11 -20.23 1.90
N ARG A 253 0.92 -21.07 2.07
CA ARG A 253 0.76 -22.47 2.49
C ARG A 253 -0.19 -23.25 1.58
N GLU A 254 0.03 -23.09 0.29
CA GLU A 254 -0.81 -23.65 -0.77
C GLU A 254 -0.16 -24.85 -1.47
N GLY A 255 1.09 -25.17 -1.14
CA GLY A 255 1.86 -26.26 -1.74
C GLY A 255 2.32 -25.95 -3.16
N LEU A 256 2.43 -24.66 -3.53
CA LEU A 256 2.82 -24.26 -4.88
C LEU A 256 4.26 -24.69 -5.19
N THR A 257 4.44 -25.33 -6.34
CA THR A 257 5.76 -25.68 -6.89
C THR A 257 5.99 -24.99 -8.23
N ASP A 258 4.97 -25.01 -9.09
CA ASP A 258 4.89 -24.22 -10.31
C ASP A 258 4.05 -22.96 -10.10
N ILE A 259 4.59 -21.83 -10.54
CA ILE A 259 3.92 -20.53 -10.55
C ILE A 259 3.84 -19.91 -11.95
N SER A 260 4.04 -20.71 -13.00
CA SER A 260 3.91 -20.27 -14.39
C SER A 260 2.62 -19.49 -14.70
N PRO A 261 1.44 -19.78 -14.10
CA PRO A 261 0.23 -19.01 -14.37
C PRO A 261 0.30 -17.54 -13.91
N LEU A 262 1.13 -17.23 -12.91
CA LEU A 262 1.32 -15.85 -12.43
C LEU A 262 2.02 -14.96 -13.46
N GLY A 263 2.68 -15.55 -14.48
CA GLY A 263 3.29 -14.77 -15.56
C GLY A 263 2.30 -13.97 -16.40
N GLN A 264 1.00 -14.30 -16.32
CA GLN A 264 -0.08 -13.53 -16.97
C GLN A 264 -0.54 -12.33 -16.12
N CYS A 265 -0.23 -12.30 -14.83
CA CYS A 265 -0.62 -11.24 -13.90
C CYS A 265 0.34 -10.03 -14.03
N THR A 266 0.41 -9.43 -15.22
CA THR A 266 1.34 -8.31 -15.53
C THR A 266 1.05 -7.05 -14.71
N ASP A 267 -0.17 -6.96 -14.19
CA ASP A 267 -0.72 -5.87 -13.41
C ASP A 267 -0.51 -6.01 -11.90
N VAL A 268 0.04 -7.15 -11.44
CA VAL A 268 0.25 -7.44 -10.02
C VAL A 268 1.32 -6.53 -9.42
N ARG A 269 1.07 -6.06 -8.21
CA ARG A 269 1.90 -5.10 -7.49
C ARG A 269 2.32 -5.64 -6.13
N GLU A 270 1.47 -6.43 -5.49
CA GLU A 270 1.81 -7.17 -4.29
C GLU A 270 1.53 -8.65 -4.51
N LEU A 271 2.54 -9.47 -4.24
CA LEU A 271 2.47 -10.90 -4.42
C LEU A 271 3.02 -11.62 -3.19
N VAL A 272 2.15 -12.32 -2.48
CA VAL A 272 2.51 -13.11 -1.30
C VAL A 272 2.47 -14.59 -1.66
N LEU A 273 3.63 -15.22 -1.73
CA LEU A 273 3.83 -16.63 -2.09
C LEU A 273 4.47 -17.43 -0.95
N SER A 274 4.29 -16.98 0.29
CA SER A 274 5.01 -17.49 1.45
C SER A 274 4.60 -18.91 1.86
N VAL A 275 5.55 -19.69 2.35
CA VAL A 275 5.37 -21.06 2.86
C VAL A 275 4.87 -22.01 1.77
N ASN A 276 5.53 -22.04 0.62
CA ASN A 276 5.27 -22.98 -0.47
C ASN A 276 6.54 -23.80 -0.79
N GLU A 277 6.57 -24.48 -1.94
CA GLU A 277 7.67 -25.31 -2.42
C GLU A 277 8.27 -24.75 -3.73
N ILE A 278 8.20 -23.43 -3.91
CA ILE A 278 8.61 -22.73 -5.13
C ILE A 278 10.14 -22.71 -5.22
N ARG A 279 10.66 -23.22 -6.33
CA ARG A 279 12.11 -23.21 -6.63
C ARG A 279 12.50 -22.17 -7.67
N SER A 280 11.63 -21.95 -8.65
CA SER A 280 11.84 -21.02 -9.75
C SER A 280 10.83 -19.89 -9.69
N ILE A 281 11.30 -18.68 -9.92
CA ILE A 281 10.48 -17.46 -10.03
C ILE A 281 10.51 -16.86 -11.44
N GLU A 282 10.87 -17.66 -12.45
CA GLU A 282 10.94 -17.25 -13.86
C GLU A 282 9.64 -16.60 -14.36
N ALA A 283 8.50 -17.10 -13.86
CA ALA A 283 7.18 -16.55 -14.20
C ALA A 283 7.05 -15.06 -13.85
N LEU A 284 7.81 -14.57 -12.86
CA LEU A 284 7.71 -13.18 -12.39
C LEU A 284 8.40 -12.16 -13.32
N THR A 285 9.16 -12.60 -14.34
CA THR A 285 9.80 -11.72 -15.33
C THR A 285 8.80 -10.78 -16.04
N GLY A 286 7.55 -11.23 -16.19
CA GLY A 286 6.44 -10.47 -16.79
C GLY A 286 5.72 -9.51 -15.84
N CYS A 287 5.92 -9.64 -14.52
CA CYS A 287 5.24 -8.84 -13.49
C CYS A 287 5.89 -7.46 -13.31
N LYS A 288 5.94 -6.65 -14.37
CA LYS A 288 6.67 -5.36 -14.40
C LYS A 288 6.17 -4.32 -13.40
N GLN A 289 4.94 -4.47 -12.89
CA GLN A 289 4.35 -3.59 -11.88
C GLN A 289 4.60 -4.04 -10.44
N LEU A 290 5.31 -5.16 -10.23
CA LEU A 290 5.54 -5.75 -8.91
C LEU A 290 6.34 -4.79 -8.02
N LYS A 291 5.74 -4.41 -6.88
CA LYS A 291 6.32 -3.55 -5.83
C LYS A 291 6.73 -4.36 -4.60
N ASN A 292 5.88 -5.29 -4.16
CA ASN A 292 6.07 -6.03 -2.90
C ASN A 292 6.01 -7.53 -3.20
N LEU A 293 7.08 -8.25 -2.85
CA LEU A 293 7.18 -9.71 -3.08
C LEU A 293 7.59 -10.43 -1.80
N TYR A 294 6.77 -11.39 -1.39
CA TYR A 294 6.97 -12.18 -0.17
C TYR A 294 7.11 -13.66 -0.51
N LEU A 295 8.33 -14.18 -0.39
CA LEU A 295 8.72 -15.54 -0.74
C LEU A 295 9.20 -16.35 0.49
N VAL A 296 8.84 -15.91 1.69
CA VAL A 296 9.25 -16.54 2.97
C VAL A 296 9.08 -18.05 2.91
N LYS A 297 10.10 -18.82 3.35
CA LYS A 297 10.10 -20.28 3.39
C LYS A 297 9.75 -20.93 2.04
N ASN A 298 10.43 -20.52 0.99
CA ASN A 298 10.45 -21.22 -0.30
C ASN A 298 11.89 -21.60 -0.67
N PRO A 299 12.12 -22.77 -1.30
CA PRO A 299 13.44 -23.20 -1.75
C PRO A 299 13.94 -22.46 -3.01
N VAL A 300 13.64 -21.16 -3.16
CA VAL A 300 14.13 -20.31 -4.25
C VAL A 300 15.63 -20.10 -4.09
N THR A 301 16.38 -20.24 -5.18
CA THR A 301 17.84 -20.06 -5.21
C THR A 301 18.29 -18.94 -6.13
N ASP A 302 17.56 -18.71 -7.23
CA ASP A 302 17.92 -17.77 -8.29
C ASP A 302 16.98 -16.55 -8.27
N LEU A 303 17.58 -15.36 -8.17
CA LEU A 303 16.89 -14.07 -8.18
C LEU A 303 16.98 -13.36 -9.53
N SER A 304 17.60 -13.95 -10.55
CA SER A 304 17.78 -13.36 -11.88
C SER A 304 16.47 -12.83 -12.50
N PRO A 305 15.31 -13.52 -12.38
CA PRO A 305 14.04 -13.01 -12.89
C PRO A 305 13.59 -11.66 -12.29
N LEU A 306 14.08 -11.32 -11.10
CA LEU A 306 13.70 -10.07 -10.43
C LEU A 306 14.40 -8.83 -11.00
N GLN A 307 15.49 -8.98 -11.78
CA GLN A 307 16.18 -7.85 -12.42
C GLN A 307 15.25 -6.99 -13.30
N GLU A 308 14.22 -7.65 -13.82
CA GLU A 308 13.22 -7.13 -14.72
C GLU A 308 12.05 -6.43 -13.99
N CYS A 309 11.98 -6.55 -12.65
CA CYS A 309 10.97 -5.96 -11.79
C CYS A 309 11.43 -4.58 -11.27
N GLU A 310 11.60 -3.60 -12.17
CA GLU A 310 12.14 -2.27 -11.82
C GLU A 310 11.33 -1.49 -10.77
N GLN A 311 10.06 -1.88 -10.56
CA GLN A 311 9.17 -1.28 -9.57
C GLN A 311 9.31 -1.88 -8.17
N LEU A 312 10.12 -2.93 -7.98
CA LEU A 312 10.23 -3.65 -6.73
C LEU A 312 10.81 -2.75 -5.62
N GLN A 313 10.10 -2.67 -4.51
CA GLN A 313 10.39 -1.83 -3.34
C GLN A 313 10.65 -2.68 -2.09
N GLU A 314 9.94 -3.79 -1.95
CA GLU A 314 10.06 -4.67 -0.80
C GLU A 314 10.18 -6.12 -1.26
N LEU A 315 11.20 -6.80 -0.73
CA LEU A 315 11.50 -8.19 -1.03
C LEU A 315 11.79 -8.95 0.26
N ILE A 316 10.93 -9.91 0.59
CA ILE A 316 11.03 -10.72 1.80
C ILE A 316 11.31 -12.17 1.40
N LEU A 317 12.53 -12.65 1.72
CA LEU A 317 13.08 -13.94 1.31
C LEU A 317 13.42 -14.83 2.51
N SER A 318 12.88 -14.53 3.70
CA SER A 318 13.30 -15.18 4.94
C SER A 318 13.11 -16.70 4.89
N GLY A 319 14.14 -17.47 5.21
CA GLY A 319 14.11 -18.94 5.14
C GLY A 319 14.10 -19.51 3.72
N SER A 320 14.59 -18.76 2.73
CA SER A 320 14.83 -19.25 1.37
C SER A 320 16.25 -19.78 1.18
N ALA A 321 16.51 -20.42 0.03
CA ALA A 321 17.80 -21.01 -0.31
C ALA A 321 18.70 -20.10 -1.16
N VAL A 322 18.42 -18.80 -1.18
CA VAL A 322 19.19 -17.80 -1.94
C VAL A 322 20.61 -17.68 -1.39
N THR A 323 21.58 -17.59 -2.29
CA THR A 323 23.01 -17.43 -1.99
C THR A 323 23.63 -16.19 -2.61
N ASP A 324 22.99 -15.60 -3.63
CA ASP A 324 23.51 -14.47 -4.40
C ASP A 324 22.46 -13.37 -4.54
N VAL A 325 22.86 -12.14 -4.19
CA VAL A 325 22.03 -10.92 -4.31
C VAL A 325 22.47 -10.03 -5.47
N THR A 326 23.42 -10.45 -6.30
CA THR A 326 23.86 -9.73 -7.50
C THR A 326 22.70 -9.32 -8.42
N PRO A 327 21.67 -10.16 -8.64
CA PRO A 327 20.49 -9.77 -9.41
C PRO A 327 19.74 -8.54 -8.88
N LEU A 328 19.89 -8.19 -7.59
CA LEU A 328 19.20 -7.05 -6.99
C LEU A 328 19.97 -5.72 -7.17
N SER A 329 21.22 -5.78 -7.67
CA SER A 329 22.14 -4.64 -7.73
C SER A 329 21.67 -3.47 -8.61
N SER A 330 20.77 -3.73 -9.57
CA SER A 330 20.23 -2.75 -10.52
C SER A 330 18.85 -2.23 -10.16
N LEU A 331 18.21 -2.72 -9.10
CA LEU A 331 16.83 -2.37 -8.76
C LEU A 331 16.74 -0.95 -8.17
N PRO A 332 16.23 0.05 -8.91
CA PRO A 332 16.37 1.45 -8.54
C PRO A 332 15.46 1.88 -7.40
N LYS A 333 14.45 1.06 -7.07
CA LYS A 333 13.40 1.36 -6.09
C LYS A 333 13.40 0.45 -4.86
N LEU A 334 14.28 -0.55 -4.79
CA LEU A 334 14.32 -1.50 -3.67
C LEU A 334 14.69 -0.76 -2.38
N LYS A 335 13.80 -0.76 -1.39
CA LYS A 335 13.91 -0.06 -0.11
C LYS A 335 14.13 -1.01 1.06
N ILE A 336 13.45 -2.15 1.05
CA ILE A 336 13.42 -3.11 2.15
C ILE A 336 13.82 -4.49 1.60
N LEU A 337 14.78 -5.11 2.26
CA LEU A 337 15.23 -6.46 1.96
C LEU A 337 15.34 -7.27 3.26
N ASP A 338 14.55 -8.33 3.36
CA ASP A 338 14.70 -9.33 4.42
C ASP A 338 15.24 -10.64 3.82
N VAL A 339 16.39 -11.05 4.31
CA VAL A 339 17.09 -12.27 3.91
C VAL A 339 17.51 -13.10 5.14
N GLN A 340 16.75 -13.02 6.23
CA GLN A 340 16.97 -13.88 7.39
C GLN A 340 16.90 -15.35 7.01
N ASP A 341 17.68 -16.19 7.68
CA ASP A 341 17.77 -17.64 7.47
C ASP A 341 18.05 -18.04 6.00
N THR A 342 18.83 -17.23 5.27
CA THR A 342 19.34 -17.53 3.91
C THR A 342 20.83 -17.91 3.95
N GLN A 343 21.43 -18.19 2.78
CA GLN A 343 22.84 -18.60 2.63
C GLN A 343 23.69 -17.54 1.91
N ILE A 344 23.25 -16.28 1.88
CA ILE A 344 23.97 -15.17 1.25
C ILE A 344 25.21 -14.83 2.06
N ARG A 345 26.39 -14.79 1.41
CA ARG A 345 27.67 -14.47 2.08
C ARG A 345 28.19 -13.06 1.81
N ASP A 346 27.88 -12.50 0.64
CA ASP A 346 28.37 -11.20 0.23
C ASP A 346 27.22 -10.25 -0.11
N PHE A 347 27.17 -9.13 0.62
CA PHE A 347 26.22 -8.05 0.41
C PHE A 347 26.80 -6.87 -0.40
N SER A 348 28.08 -6.93 -0.80
CA SER A 348 28.72 -5.88 -1.60
C SER A 348 27.99 -5.54 -2.91
N PRO A 349 27.28 -6.47 -3.60
CA PRO A 349 26.49 -6.13 -4.78
C PRO A 349 25.34 -5.14 -4.52
N LEU A 350 24.92 -4.95 -3.27
CA LEU A 350 23.85 -4.00 -2.91
C LEU A 350 24.35 -2.56 -2.73
N LYS A 351 25.66 -2.31 -2.74
CA LYS A 351 26.28 -0.97 -2.67
C LYS A 351 25.78 0.05 -3.71
N PRO A 352 25.54 -0.29 -4.98
CA PRO A 352 24.93 0.61 -5.96
C PRO A 352 23.45 0.95 -5.67
N VAL A 353 22.72 0.11 -4.92
CA VAL A 353 21.28 0.26 -4.65
C VAL A 353 21.03 1.38 -3.63
N LYS A 354 21.02 2.64 -4.09
CA LYS A 354 20.90 3.83 -3.23
C LYS A 354 19.53 3.97 -2.56
N SER A 355 18.51 3.29 -3.07
CA SER A 355 17.18 3.24 -2.49
C SER A 355 17.09 2.36 -1.25
N LEU A 356 18.02 1.41 -1.07
CA LEU A 356 17.97 0.42 0.01
C LEU A 356 18.17 1.11 1.36
N ARG A 357 17.18 1.00 2.24
CA ARG A 357 17.13 1.69 3.54
C ARG A 357 17.09 0.70 4.69
N ALA A 358 16.43 -0.44 4.54
CA ALA A 358 16.29 -1.45 5.58
C ALA A 358 16.83 -2.80 5.09
N LEU A 359 17.67 -3.42 5.92
CA LEU A 359 18.19 -4.77 5.70
C LEU A 359 17.96 -5.61 6.96
N GLU A 360 17.39 -6.80 6.78
CA GLU A 360 17.23 -7.78 7.85
C GLU A 360 18.01 -9.05 7.53
N ILE A 361 18.84 -9.48 8.48
CA ILE A 361 19.71 -10.64 8.37
C ILE A 361 19.69 -11.43 9.68
N SER A 362 20.12 -12.70 9.64
CA SER A 362 20.25 -13.52 10.84
C SER A 362 21.54 -14.32 10.85
N ASN A 363 22.10 -14.53 12.05
CA ASN A 363 23.30 -15.33 12.29
C ASN A 363 24.46 -14.98 11.34
N PRO A 364 24.89 -13.70 11.30
CA PRO A 364 25.92 -13.29 10.37
C PRO A 364 27.30 -13.81 10.77
N ASP A 365 28.11 -14.13 9.77
CA ASP A 365 29.54 -14.33 9.91
C ASP A 365 30.33 -13.02 9.70
N LYS A 366 31.64 -13.11 9.92
CA LYS A 366 32.57 -11.98 9.78
C LYS A 366 32.62 -11.38 8.37
N GLU A 367 32.45 -12.18 7.32
CA GLU A 367 32.49 -11.71 5.94
C GLU A 367 31.20 -10.96 5.59
N GLN A 368 30.06 -11.47 6.06
CA GLN A 368 28.77 -10.80 5.95
C GLN A 368 28.79 -9.43 6.66
N LEU A 369 29.29 -9.35 7.89
CA LEU A 369 29.38 -8.06 8.61
C LEU A 369 30.27 -7.04 7.90
N ARG A 370 31.39 -7.50 7.31
CA ARG A 370 32.28 -6.64 6.51
C ARG A 370 31.61 -6.11 5.26
N SER A 371 30.91 -6.96 4.52
CA SER A 371 30.20 -6.54 3.30
C SER A 371 29.01 -5.62 3.61
N ILE A 372 28.26 -5.89 4.70
CA ILE A 372 27.19 -5.01 5.20
C ILE A 372 27.74 -3.63 5.59
N ALA A 373 28.91 -3.58 6.24
CA ALA A 373 29.56 -2.33 6.62
C ALA A 373 29.91 -1.41 5.42
N GLU A 374 29.91 -1.93 4.19
CA GLU A 374 30.05 -1.12 2.97
C GLU A 374 28.76 -0.41 2.54
N LEU A 375 27.60 -0.84 3.04
CA LEU A 375 26.27 -0.35 2.67
C LEU A 375 25.91 0.94 3.41
N LYS A 376 26.69 2.00 3.16
CA LYS A 376 26.56 3.31 3.81
C LYS A 376 25.20 4.00 3.60
N GLN A 377 24.36 3.51 2.68
CA GLN A 377 23.01 4.01 2.45
C GLN A 377 21.97 3.52 3.47
N LEU A 378 22.27 2.45 4.23
CA LEU A 378 21.33 1.85 5.18
C LEU A 378 20.95 2.84 6.28
N LYS A 379 19.67 2.82 6.63
CA LYS A 379 19.06 3.57 7.73
C LYS A 379 18.57 2.65 8.83
N GLU A 380 18.20 1.43 8.48
CA GLU A 380 17.72 0.41 9.41
C GLU A 380 18.46 -0.89 9.17
N LEU A 381 18.91 -1.52 10.26
CA LEU A 381 19.56 -2.82 10.23
C LEU A 381 19.00 -3.68 11.36
N THR A 382 18.50 -4.85 11.00
CA THR A 382 18.07 -5.89 11.94
C THR A 382 19.02 -7.07 11.83
N ILE A 383 19.62 -7.47 12.96
CA ILE A 383 20.44 -8.67 13.07
C ILE A 383 19.86 -9.59 14.13
N SER A 384 19.28 -10.69 13.67
CA SER A 384 18.70 -11.74 14.52
C SER A 384 19.70 -12.87 14.78
N LYS A 385 19.54 -13.62 15.88
CA LYS A 385 20.37 -14.80 16.21
C LYS A 385 21.87 -14.50 16.15
N LEU A 386 22.32 -13.40 16.77
CA LEU A 386 23.72 -12.97 16.77
C LEU A 386 24.70 -14.02 17.32
N GLY A 387 24.27 -14.85 18.27
CA GLY A 387 25.12 -15.86 18.88
C GLY A 387 26.31 -15.27 19.64
N GLN A 388 27.47 -15.93 19.55
CA GLN A 388 28.72 -15.43 20.11
C GLN A 388 29.48 -14.66 19.03
N ILE A 389 29.54 -13.34 19.18
CA ILE A 389 30.24 -12.44 18.26
C ILE A 389 31.41 -11.75 18.96
N THR A 390 32.53 -11.59 18.27
CA THR A 390 33.70 -10.92 18.83
C THR A 390 33.61 -9.40 18.67
N GLU A 391 34.27 -8.65 19.55
CA GLU A 391 34.41 -7.18 19.44
C GLU A 391 34.99 -6.77 18.07
N SER A 392 35.94 -7.56 17.55
CA SER A 392 36.58 -7.30 16.25
C SER A 392 35.62 -7.40 15.07
N GLU A 393 34.59 -8.25 15.17
CA GLU A 393 33.57 -8.42 14.12
C GLU A 393 32.55 -7.29 14.16
N LEU A 394 32.10 -6.91 15.37
CA LEU A 394 31.16 -5.81 15.56
C LEU A 394 31.74 -4.45 15.18
N THR A 395 33.06 -4.24 15.34
CA THR A 395 33.73 -2.96 15.03
C THR A 395 33.46 -2.49 13.60
N GLU A 396 33.27 -3.42 12.66
CA GLU A 396 32.96 -3.11 11.26
C GLU A 396 31.61 -2.39 11.11
N LEU A 397 30.61 -2.73 11.94
CA LEU A 397 29.27 -2.12 11.89
C LEU A 397 29.31 -0.62 12.19
N GLY A 398 30.30 -0.14 12.95
CA GLY A 398 30.49 1.29 13.22
C GLY A 398 30.72 2.15 11.97
N LYS A 399 30.98 1.54 10.81
CA LYS A 399 31.09 2.23 9.51
C LYS A 399 29.74 2.67 8.92
N LEU A 400 28.62 2.19 9.47
CA LEU A 400 27.25 2.52 9.04
C LEU A 400 26.79 3.88 9.57
N VAL A 401 27.51 4.94 9.21
CA VAL A 401 27.34 6.30 9.76
C VAL A 401 25.97 6.95 9.50
N ASN A 402 25.14 6.37 8.62
CA ASN A 402 23.79 6.85 8.31
C ASN A 402 22.67 6.06 8.99
N LEU A 403 23.03 5.05 9.79
CA LEU A 403 22.07 4.21 10.49
C LEU A 403 21.30 5.02 11.53
N ARG A 404 19.98 4.89 11.52
CA ARG A 404 19.03 5.53 12.43
C ARG A 404 18.42 4.52 13.40
N LYS A 405 18.22 3.28 12.95
CA LYS A 405 17.67 2.20 13.75
C LYS A 405 18.54 0.96 13.65
N LEU A 406 18.89 0.40 14.81
CA LEU A 406 19.62 -0.85 14.93
C LEU A 406 18.84 -1.81 15.83
N VAL A 407 18.61 -3.03 15.34
CA VAL A 407 18.01 -4.12 16.10
C VAL A 407 19.03 -5.25 16.21
N LEU A 408 19.31 -5.68 17.44
CA LEU A 408 20.23 -6.78 17.75
C LEU A 408 19.47 -7.81 18.61
N GLU A 409 19.42 -9.06 18.15
CA GLU A 409 18.65 -10.11 18.83
C GLU A 409 19.45 -11.41 18.99
N GLY A 410 19.30 -12.06 20.15
CA GLY A 410 19.73 -13.44 20.38
C GLY A 410 21.25 -13.64 20.41
N GLY A 411 22.00 -12.90 21.24
CA GLY A 411 23.45 -13.07 21.35
C GLY A 411 24.11 -12.49 22.60
N THR A 412 25.43 -12.66 22.71
CA THR A 412 26.26 -12.03 23.75
C THR A 412 27.10 -10.92 23.12
N LEU A 413 26.89 -9.70 23.60
CA LEU A 413 27.57 -8.48 23.17
C LEU A 413 28.66 -8.15 24.21
N PRO A 414 29.95 -8.35 23.89
CA PRO A 414 31.04 -8.14 24.84
C PRO A 414 31.18 -6.66 25.21
N ASN A 415 31.17 -5.77 24.22
CA ASN A 415 30.99 -4.34 24.46
C ASN A 415 30.38 -3.69 23.22
N MET A 416 29.87 -2.47 23.40
CA MET A 416 29.18 -1.73 22.35
C MET A 416 30.04 -0.62 21.73
N LYS A 417 31.38 -0.71 21.75
CA LYS A 417 32.26 0.37 21.24
C LYS A 417 32.04 0.72 19.77
N PHE A 418 31.65 -0.24 18.94
CA PHE A 418 31.34 0.02 17.53
C PHE A 418 30.23 1.07 17.34
N MET A 419 29.39 1.26 18.36
CA MET A 419 28.34 2.27 18.37
C MET A 419 28.91 3.69 18.28
N GLU A 420 30.15 3.93 18.73
CA GLU A 420 30.78 5.25 18.66
C GLU A 420 30.80 5.83 17.24
N GLY A 421 30.83 4.99 16.20
CA GLY A 421 30.75 5.44 14.80
C GLY A 421 29.32 5.71 14.28
N LEU A 422 28.29 5.30 15.02
CA LEU A 422 26.87 5.40 14.63
C LEU A 422 26.25 6.72 15.10
N HIS A 423 26.87 7.84 14.73
CA HIS A 423 26.48 9.18 15.23
C HIS A 423 25.05 9.62 14.92
N ARG A 424 24.39 9.01 13.92
CA ARG A 424 23.00 9.30 13.52
C ARG A 424 21.96 8.34 14.10
N LEU A 425 22.38 7.43 14.98
CA LEU A 425 21.49 6.43 15.53
C LEU A 425 20.47 7.09 16.46
N GLU A 426 19.19 6.91 16.15
CA GLU A 426 18.04 7.47 16.88
C GLU A 426 17.39 6.42 17.77
N LYS A 427 17.40 5.15 17.33
CA LYS A 427 16.76 4.03 18.01
C LYS A 427 17.66 2.79 18.06
N LEU A 428 17.83 2.25 19.25
CA LEU A 428 18.48 0.95 19.48
C LEU A 428 17.48 0.00 20.13
N ILE A 429 17.32 -1.19 19.55
CA ILE A 429 16.53 -2.27 20.10
C ILE A 429 17.48 -3.45 20.34
N VAL A 430 17.55 -3.92 21.58
CA VAL A 430 18.27 -5.14 21.93
C VAL A 430 17.29 -6.13 22.54
N ARG A 431 17.24 -7.34 21.96
CA ARG A 431 16.31 -8.40 22.34
C ARG A 431 17.06 -9.66 22.71
N GLU A 432 16.61 -10.34 23.76
CA GLU A 432 17.08 -11.69 24.12
C GLU A 432 18.61 -11.83 24.11
N SER A 433 19.31 -10.82 24.65
CA SER A 433 20.77 -10.71 24.56
C SER A 433 21.41 -10.41 25.91
N ALA A 434 22.69 -10.75 26.05
CA ALA A 434 23.49 -10.34 27.19
C ALA A 434 24.47 -9.24 26.75
N ILE A 435 24.49 -8.12 27.46
CA ILE A 435 25.40 -6.99 27.22
C ILE A 435 26.35 -6.92 28.41
N GLU A 436 27.64 -7.12 28.21
CA GLU A 436 28.60 -7.01 29.33
C GLU A 436 28.87 -5.54 29.69
N ASP A 437 28.94 -4.64 28.70
CA ASP A 437 29.23 -3.22 28.89
C ASP A 437 28.39 -2.28 27.99
N ILE A 438 27.57 -1.43 28.61
CA ILE A 438 26.71 -0.45 27.95
C ILE A 438 27.33 0.96 27.82
N SER A 439 28.53 1.18 28.35
CA SER A 439 29.14 2.53 28.51
C SER A 439 29.19 3.33 27.21
N ALA A 440 29.37 2.66 26.07
CA ALA A 440 29.45 3.29 24.76
C ALA A 440 28.15 4.00 24.34
N LEU A 441 26.98 3.60 24.87
CA LEU A 441 25.70 4.23 24.53
C LEU A 441 25.57 5.66 25.08
N ILE A 442 26.34 5.99 26.11
CA ILE A 442 26.30 7.31 26.78
C ILE A 442 26.86 8.41 25.86
N GLN A 443 27.76 8.05 24.96
CA GLN A 443 28.43 8.98 24.04
C GLN A 443 27.59 9.29 22.78
N LEU A 444 26.46 8.60 22.58
CA LEU A 444 25.62 8.78 21.40
C LEU A 444 24.75 10.03 21.56
N GLU A 445 25.05 11.08 20.80
CA GLU A 445 24.34 12.36 20.93
C GLU A 445 22.91 12.35 20.37
N ASN A 446 22.59 11.41 19.48
CA ASN A 446 21.28 11.33 18.80
C ASN A 446 20.41 10.15 19.26
N LEU A 447 20.89 9.30 20.17
CA LEU A 447 20.13 8.12 20.60
C LEU A 447 18.96 8.54 21.49
N GLN A 448 17.74 8.51 20.97
CA GLN A 448 16.53 8.95 21.67
C GLN A 448 15.80 7.79 22.34
N SER A 449 15.74 6.64 21.67
CA SER A 449 14.96 5.48 22.09
C SER A 449 15.85 4.26 22.28
N LEU A 450 15.74 3.64 23.47
CA LEU A 450 16.38 2.36 23.79
C LEU A 450 15.33 1.33 24.21
N GLU A 451 15.32 0.16 23.57
CA GLU A 451 14.48 -0.98 23.96
C GLU A 451 15.38 -2.14 24.41
N LEU A 452 15.16 -2.63 25.62
CA LEU A 452 15.88 -3.76 26.23
C LEU A 452 14.85 -4.82 26.64
N SER A 453 14.50 -5.71 25.73
CA SER A 453 13.54 -6.79 26.00
C SER A 453 14.26 -8.12 26.19
N GLY A 454 14.01 -8.81 27.31
CA GLY A 454 14.70 -10.07 27.61
C GLY A 454 16.24 -9.92 27.67
N THR A 455 16.73 -8.73 27.99
CA THR A 455 18.16 -8.40 27.96
C THR A 455 18.73 -8.34 29.38
N HIS A 456 19.96 -8.81 29.59
CA HIS A 456 20.71 -8.58 30.83
C HIS A 456 21.92 -7.69 30.56
N ALA A 457 22.11 -6.64 31.36
CA ALA A 457 23.22 -5.70 31.24
C ALA A 457 23.86 -5.44 32.61
N SER A 458 25.19 -5.56 32.72
CA SER A 458 25.89 -5.53 34.01
C SER A 458 26.08 -4.13 34.63
N ASN A 459 25.98 -3.06 33.83
CA ASN A 459 26.22 -1.66 34.23
C ASN A 459 25.13 -0.68 33.74
N LEU A 460 23.87 -1.12 33.78
CA LEU A 460 22.75 -0.36 33.23
C LEU A 460 22.56 1.03 33.85
N GLU A 461 22.93 1.21 35.12
CA GLU A 461 22.84 2.47 35.85
C GLU A 461 23.62 3.62 35.20
N GLN A 462 24.64 3.32 34.40
CA GLN A 462 25.41 4.34 33.70
C GLN A 462 24.62 5.08 32.62
N LEU A 463 23.52 4.49 32.12
CA LEU A 463 22.62 5.14 31.16
C LEU A 463 22.07 6.47 31.68
N ALA A 464 22.01 6.67 32.99
CA ALA A 464 21.62 7.93 33.61
C ALA A 464 22.47 9.12 33.14
N SER A 465 23.70 8.88 32.71
CA SER A 465 24.63 9.91 32.20
C SER A 465 24.45 10.21 30.71
N SER A 466 23.63 9.44 29.98
CA SER A 466 23.33 9.75 28.58
C SER A 466 22.67 11.13 28.49
N ALA A 467 23.06 11.96 27.54
CA ALA A 467 22.46 13.28 27.33
C ALA A 467 21.24 13.24 26.39
N SER A 468 21.13 12.20 25.57
CA SER A 468 20.20 12.16 24.43
C SER A 468 18.95 11.32 24.68
N LEU A 469 19.04 10.29 25.53
CA LEU A 469 17.94 9.35 25.75
C LEU A 469 16.73 10.09 26.31
N SER A 470 15.57 9.83 25.71
CA SER A 470 14.28 10.38 26.10
C SER A 470 13.23 9.30 26.30
N LYS A 471 13.44 8.09 25.75
CA LYS A 471 12.54 6.95 25.88
C LYS A 471 13.31 5.65 26.15
N ILE A 472 12.87 4.90 27.16
CA ILE A 472 13.41 3.58 27.47
C ILE A 472 12.26 2.58 27.64
N THR A 473 12.25 1.55 26.80
CA THR A 473 11.38 0.38 26.94
C THR A 473 12.21 -0.73 27.59
N ALA A 474 11.82 -1.19 28.78
CA ALA A 474 12.60 -2.16 29.55
C ALA A 474 11.70 -3.03 30.43
N SER A 475 12.26 -4.07 31.04
CA SER A 475 11.55 -4.85 32.06
C SER A 475 11.31 -4.04 33.33
N PHE A 476 10.36 -4.47 34.18
CA PHE A 476 10.06 -3.76 35.42
C PHE A 476 11.29 -3.62 36.33
N GLN A 477 12.15 -4.64 36.41
CA GLN A 477 13.36 -4.61 37.22
C GLN A 477 14.34 -3.53 36.72
N GLN A 478 14.51 -3.42 35.40
CA GLN A 478 15.36 -2.40 34.78
C GLN A 478 14.76 -1.00 34.96
N PHE A 479 13.45 -0.86 34.79
CA PHE A 479 12.74 0.38 35.10
C PHE A 479 12.93 0.80 36.56
N ALA A 480 12.71 -0.11 37.51
CA ALA A 480 12.87 0.16 38.93
C ALA A 480 14.30 0.60 39.29
N LEU A 481 15.31 0.06 38.59
CA LEU A 481 16.70 0.47 38.74
C LEU A 481 16.98 1.88 38.21
N LEU A 482 16.30 2.30 37.13
CA LEU A 482 16.60 3.51 36.37
C LEU A 482 15.72 4.72 36.69
N LYS A 483 14.47 4.51 37.12
CA LYS A 483 13.40 5.53 37.15
C LYS A 483 13.72 6.81 37.93
N ASP A 484 14.61 6.75 38.92
CA ASP A 484 14.99 7.89 39.76
C ASP A 484 16.47 8.31 39.58
N ARG A 485 17.15 7.80 38.54
CA ARG A 485 18.59 8.08 38.30
C ARG A 485 18.84 9.18 37.30
N PHE A 486 17.89 9.48 36.43
CA PHE A 486 18.01 10.55 35.45
C PHE A 486 17.70 11.90 36.09
N ASP A 487 18.48 12.91 35.71
CA ASP A 487 18.29 14.32 36.10
C ASP A 487 17.21 15.04 35.27
N ARG A 488 16.64 14.33 34.30
CA ARG A 488 15.61 14.79 33.37
C ARG A 488 14.53 13.72 33.20
N PHE A 489 13.47 14.10 32.50
CA PHE A 489 12.41 13.18 32.15
C PHE A 489 12.85 12.09 31.16
N ILE A 490 12.45 10.84 31.44
CA ILE A 490 12.55 9.69 30.54
C ILE A 490 11.19 9.00 30.43
N ASP A 491 10.73 8.78 29.21
CA ASP A 491 9.52 8.03 28.89
C ASP A 491 9.72 6.53 29.13
N PHE A 492 9.05 6.01 30.16
CA PHE A 492 8.91 4.58 30.48
C PHE A 492 7.46 4.10 30.30
N SER A 493 6.69 4.70 29.39
CA SER A 493 5.29 4.32 29.09
C SER A 493 5.11 2.91 28.54
N THR A 494 6.20 2.19 28.27
CA THR A 494 6.17 0.81 27.78
C THR A 494 7.13 -0.04 28.60
N ILE A 495 6.60 -1.07 29.26
CA ILE A 495 7.36 -2.06 30.02
C ILE A 495 7.26 -3.41 29.31
N THR A 496 8.36 -4.15 29.25
CA THR A 496 8.41 -5.50 28.66
C THR A 496 8.20 -6.57 29.71
N GLY A 497 7.54 -7.66 29.35
CA GLY A 497 7.26 -8.77 30.25
C GLY A 497 6.02 -8.54 31.12
N GLY A 498 5.80 -9.44 32.08
CA GLY A 498 4.70 -9.31 33.05
C GLY A 498 5.08 -8.41 34.23
N MET A 499 4.06 -7.84 34.87
CA MET A 499 4.17 -7.12 36.15
C MET A 499 3.19 -7.73 37.15
N SER A 500 3.56 -7.77 38.43
CA SER A 500 2.61 -8.01 39.51
C SER A 500 1.67 -6.81 39.70
N ASP A 501 0.58 -7.00 40.45
CA ASP A 501 -0.34 -5.91 40.79
C ASP A 501 0.36 -4.79 41.58
N GLU A 502 1.33 -5.13 42.44
CA GLU A 502 2.15 -4.16 43.16
C GLU A 502 3.10 -3.41 42.24
N GLU A 503 3.78 -4.11 41.33
CA GLU A 503 4.68 -3.50 40.35
C GLU A 503 3.93 -2.54 39.42
N SER A 504 2.74 -2.96 38.99
CA SER A 504 1.84 -2.14 38.18
C SER A 504 1.47 -0.84 38.89
N LYS A 505 1.14 -0.87 40.18
CA LYS A 505 0.86 0.36 40.96
C LYS A 505 2.06 1.32 40.97
N ILE A 506 3.26 0.81 41.24
CA ILE A 506 4.50 1.61 41.25
C ILE A 506 4.73 2.28 39.89
N TRP A 507 4.50 1.54 38.82
CA TRP A 507 4.65 2.07 37.46
C TRP A 507 3.61 3.13 37.11
N HIS A 508 2.33 2.92 37.47
CA HIS A 508 1.28 3.93 37.27
C HIS A 508 1.57 5.21 38.07
N GLU A 509 2.01 5.09 39.33
CA GLU A 509 2.42 6.25 40.14
C GLU A 509 3.55 7.06 39.47
N TYR A 510 4.52 6.39 38.85
CA TYR A 510 5.55 7.06 38.07
C TYR A 510 4.96 7.80 36.87
N LEU A 511 4.07 7.17 36.10
CA LEU A 511 3.44 7.80 34.94
C LEU A 511 2.57 8.99 35.33
N ASP A 512 1.84 8.91 36.43
CA ASP A 512 1.01 10.00 36.94
C ASP A 512 1.87 11.17 37.41
N ARG A 513 2.97 10.90 38.13
CA ARG A 513 3.97 11.92 38.52
C ARG A 513 4.60 12.63 37.32
N VAL A 514 4.73 11.91 36.21
CA VAL A 514 5.33 12.40 34.96
C VAL A 514 4.34 13.22 34.13
N ARG A 515 3.05 12.88 34.18
CA ARG A 515 1.99 13.54 33.41
C ARG A 515 1.47 14.83 34.06
N ALA A 516 1.68 14.97 35.37
CA ALA A 516 1.39 16.17 36.17
C ALA A 516 2.50 17.22 36.02
#